data_AF-A0A0H5CXB4-F1
#
_entry.id   AF-A0A0H5CXB4-F1
#
_cell.length_a   1.000
_cell.length_b   1.000
_cell.length_c   1.000
_cell.angle_alpha   90.00
_cell.angle_beta   90.00
_cell.angle_gamma   90.00
#
_symmetry.space_group_name_H-M   'P 1'
#
loop_
_entity.id
_entity.type
_entity.pdbx_description
1 polymer ?
#
loop_
_entity_poly.entity_id
_entity_poly.type
_entity_poly.pdbx_seq_one_letter_code
_entity_poly.pdbx_strand_id
1 'polypeptide(L)' 'MQAKLIIAAFAACTGLAACGDTTGEQVVYGAGAGALGSALIDGNLVTGAAVGAAANVIYCKENPRKC' A
#
# COMPACT_ATOMS: atom_id res chain seq x y z
N MET A 1 -21.94 5.47 3.24
CA MET A 1 -21.63 4.06 3.56
C MET A 1 -21.19 3.29 2.32
N GLN A 2 -21.91 3.38 1.19
CA GLN A 2 -21.55 2.75 -0.09
C GLN A 2 -20.13 3.07 -0.59
N ALA A 3 -19.73 4.36 -0.60
CA ALA A 3 -18.41 4.78 -1.06
C ALA A 3 -17.24 4.20 -0.21
N LYS A 4 -17.43 4.03 1.09
CA LYS A 4 -16.41 3.44 1.97
C LYS A 4 -16.14 1.97 1.64
N LEU A 5 -17.21 1.22 1.32
CA LEU A 5 -17.10 -0.18 0.90
C LEU A 5 -16.44 -0.31 -0.48
N ILE A 6 -16.75 0.60 -1.40
CA ILE A 6 -16.12 0.63 -2.73
C ILE A 6 -14.62 0.95 -2.61
N ILE A 7 -14.24 1.93 -1.79
CA ILE A 7 -12.83 2.28 -1.54
C ILE A 7 -12.09 1.13 -0.87
N ALA A 8 -12.71 0.45 0.10
CA ALA A 8 -12.11 -0.72 0.75
C ALA A 8 -11.95 -1.90 -0.22
N ALA A 9 -12.93 -2.15 -1.09
CA ALA A 9 -12.85 -3.19 -2.12
C ALA A 9 -11.78 -2.85 -3.18
N PHE A 10 -11.69 -1.59 -3.59
CA PHE A 10 -10.62 -1.13 -4.48
C PHE A 10 -9.26 -1.27 -3.83
N ALA A 11 -9.11 -0.82 -2.57
CA ALA A 11 -7.88 -0.95 -1.81
C ALA A 11 -7.47 -2.42 -1.62
N ALA A 12 -8.43 -3.33 -1.46
CA ALA A 12 -8.18 -4.76 -1.39
C ALA A 12 -7.74 -5.34 -2.75
N CYS A 13 -8.40 -4.97 -3.84
CA CYS A 13 -8.02 -5.41 -5.19
C CYS A 13 -6.67 -4.82 -5.65
N THR A 14 -6.41 -3.55 -5.37
CA THR A 14 -5.13 -2.91 -5.69
C THR A 14 -4.03 -3.37 -4.74
N GLY A 15 -4.33 -3.64 -3.47
CA GLY A 15 -3.38 -4.19 -2.51
C GLY A 15 -2.89 -5.58 -2.91
N LEU A 16 -3.76 -6.40 -3.52
CA LEU A 16 -3.37 -7.68 -4.11
C LEU A 16 -2.47 -7.53 -5.35
N ALA A 17 -2.68 -6.49 -6.17
CA ALA A 17 -1.88 -6.24 -7.36
C ALA A 17 -0.58 -5.46 -7.10
N ALA A 18 -0.46 -4.85 -5.92
CA ALA A 18 0.60 -3.90 -5.56
C ALA A 18 1.76 -4.52 -4.76
N CYS A 19 1.78 -5.85 -4.58
CA CYS A 19 2.99 -6.44 -4.04
C CYS A 19 4.15 -6.22 -5.02
N GLY A 20 3.99 -6.58 -6.30
CA GLY A 20 5.09 -6.49 -7.26
C GLY A 20 6.11 -7.61 -7.08
N ASP A 21 6.72 -8.02 -8.19
CA ASP A 21 7.54 -9.24 -8.26
C ASP A 21 8.88 -9.07 -7.55
N THR A 22 9.39 -7.84 -7.45
CA THR A 22 10.68 -7.54 -6.84
C THR A 22 10.56 -6.62 -5.62
N THR A 23 11.56 -6.68 -4.73
CA THR A 23 11.64 -5.79 -3.56
C THR A 23 11.61 -4.30 -3.95
N GLY A 24 12.15 -3.93 -5.12
CA GLY A 24 12.13 -2.55 -5.60
C GLY A 24 10.71 -2.08 -5.93
N GLU A 25 9.96 -2.92 -6.63
CA GLU A 25 8.54 -2.67 -6.91
C GLU A 25 7.70 -2.62 -5.63
N GLN A 26 7.92 -3.54 -4.69
CA GLN A 26 7.26 -3.53 -3.37
C GLN A 26 7.46 -2.21 -2.64
N VAL A 27 8.69 -1.68 -2.65
CA VAL A 27 9.01 -0.39 -2.03
C VAL A 27 8.30 0.75 -2.75
N VAL A 28 8.33 0.79 -4.08
CA VAL A 28 7.70 1.86 -4.87
C VAL A 28 6.18 1.86 -4.70
N TYR A 29 5.54 0.70 -4.79
CA TYR A 29 4.09 0.57 -4.61
C TYR A 29 3.67 0.90 -3.18
N GLY A 30 4.38 0.37 -2.19
CA GLY A 30 4.11 0.68 -0.77
C GLY A 30 4.32 2.16 -0.45
N ALA A 31 5.41 2.75 -0.94
CA ALA A 31 5.70 4.18 -0.77
C ALA A 31 4.63 5.05 -1.44
N GLY A 32 4.24 4.73 -2.67
CA GLY A 32 3.22 5.46 -3.40
C GLY A 32 1.86 5.41 -2.69
N ALA A 33 1.41 4.21 -2.30
CA ALA A 33 0.17 4.03 -1.58
C ALA A 33 0.18 4.74 -0.21
N GLY A 34 1.29 4.63 0.53
CA GLY A 34 1.45 5.28 1.83
C GLY A 34 1.50 6.80 1.74
N ALA A 35 2.20 7.36 0.75
CA ALA A 35 2.24 8.80 0.50
C ALA A 35 0.85 9.34 0.13
N LEU A 36 0.16 8.68 -0.81
CA LEU A 36 -1.20 9.06 -1.21
C LEU A 36 -2.17 8.97 -0.03
N GLY A 37 -2.08 7.90 0.76
CA GLY A 37 -2.89 7.72 1.97
C GLY A 37 -2.68 8.85 2.98
N SER A 38 -1.42 9.26 3.22
CA SER A 38 -1.12 10.41 4.07
C SER A 38 -1.59 11.74 3.47
N ALA A 39 -1.49 11.92 2.15
CA ALA A 39 -1.98 13.13 1.49
C ALA A 39 -3.49 13.32 1.68
N LEU A 40 -4.28 12.23 1.62
CA LEU A 40 -5.74 12.27 1.78
C LEU A 40 -6.20 12.68 3.19
N ILE A 41 -5.34 12.54 4.19
CA ILE A 41 -5.62 12.88 5.59
C ILE A 41 -4.79 14.06 6.10
N ASP A 42 -4.19 14.85 5.19
CA ASP A 42 -3.28 15.96 5.50
C ASP A 42 -2.12 15.57 6.45
N GLY A 43 -1.69 14.31 6.35
CA GLY A 43 -0.59 13.75 7.13
C GLY A 43 0.78 13.96 6.49
N ASN A 44 1.84 13.55 7.19
CA ASN A 44 3.20 13.69 6.66
C ASN A 44 3.47 12.67 5.53
N LEU A 45 3.58 13.18 4.31
CA LEU A 45 3.85 12.41 3.09
C LEU A 45 5.08 11.50 3.20
N VAL A 46 6.18 12.01 3.76
CA VAL A 46 7.44 11.25 3.88
C VAL A 46 7.29 10.09 4.85
N THR A 47 6.65 10.32 6.00
CA THR A 47 6.34 9.25 6.96
C THR A 47 5.38 8.23 6.34
N GLY A 48 4.33 8.70 5.65
CA GLY A 48 3.40 7.84 4.94
C GLY A 48 4.09 6.93 3.94
N ALA A 49 4.95 7.50 3.09
CA ALA A 49 5.74 6.76 2.12
C ALA A 49 6.67 5.74 2.79
N ALA A 50 7.40 6.14 3.83
CA ALA A 50 8.33 5.26 4.53
C ALA A 50 7.61 4.08 5.21
N VAL A 51 6.51 4.37 5.90
CA VAL A 51 5.68 3.34 6.58
C VAL A 51 5.01 2.44 5.55
N GLY A 52 4.45 3.00 4.48
CA GLY A 52 3.80 2.24 3.42
C GLY A 52 4.78 1.31 2.68
N ALA A 53 5.99 1.78 2.37
CA ALA A 53 7.04 0.95 1.77
C ALA A 53 7.43 -0.21 2.68
N ALA A 54 7.73 0.08 3.95
CA ALA A 54 8.11 -0.95 4.91
C ALA A 54 6.98 -1.97 5.13
N ALA A 55 5.74 -1.50 5.27
CA ALA A 55 4.58 -2.36 5.45
C ALA A 55 4.36 -3.28 4.24
N ASN A 56 4.47 -2.76 3.01
CA ASN A 56 4.28 -3.56 1.80
C ASN A 56 5.35 -4.64 1.68
N VAL A 57 6.62 -4.30 1.89
CA VAL A 57 7.74 -5.26 1.83
C VAL A 57 7.60 -6.35 2.91
N ILE A 58 7.26 -5.98 4.15
CA ILE A 58 7.08 -6.95 5.23
C ILE A 58 5.90 -7.87 4.92
N TYR A 59 4.77 -7.30 4.50
CA TYR A 59 3.56 -8.06 4.20
C TYR A 59 3.80 -9.10 3.10
N CYS A 60 4.45 -8.71 2.01
CA CYS A 60 4.82 -9.58 0.90
C CYS A 60 5.78 -10.69 1.30
N LYS A 61 6.74 -10.40 2.19
CA LYS A 61 7.68 -11.40 2.71
C LYS A 61 7.02 -12.40 3.64
N GLU A 62 6.10 -11.96 4.50
CA GLU A 62 5.40 -12.84 5.43
C GLU A 62 4.26 -13.62 4.75
N ASN A 63 3.72 -13.11 3.65
CA ASN A 63 2.61 -13.71 2.92
C ASN A 63 2.91 -13.91 1.42
N PRO A 64 3.93 -14.68 1.04
CA PRO A 64 4.38 -14.83 -0.36
C PRO A 64 3.37 -15.53 -1.29
N ARG A 65 2.26 -16.04 -0.76
CA ARG A 65 1.15 -16.65 -1.52
C ARG A 65 -0.11 -15.79 -1.59
N LYS A 66 -0.11 -14.62 -0.94
CA LYS A 66 -1.25 -13.69 -0.85
C LYS A 66 -0.96 -12.35 -1.54
N CYS A 67 0.15 -12.34 -2.27
CA CYS A 67 0.77 -11.22 -2.92
C CYS A 67 1.03 -11.58 -4.37
#